data_AF-A0AAP3GAH5-F1
#
_entry.id   AF-A0AAP3GAH5-F1
#
_cell.length_a   1.000
_cell.length_b   1.000
_cell.length_c   1.000
_cell.angle_alpha   90.00
_cell.angle_beta   90.00
_cell.angle_gamma   90.00
#
_symmetry.space_group_name_H-M   'P 1'
#
loop_
_entity.id
_entity.type
_entity.pdbx_description
1 polymer ?
#
loop_
_entity_poly.entity_id
_entity_poly.type
_entity_poly.pdbx_seq_one_letter_code
_entity_poly.pdbx_strand_id
1 'polypeptide(L)' 'MKIERKIEESGILLPENSAPKAMYVPVKQLGNALFVSGYVSTFASVVAYLRGMLV' A
#
# COMPACT_ATOMS: atom_id res chain seq x y z
N MET A 1 9.11 -4.76 14.91
CA MET A 1 7.87 -5.46 15.34
C MET A 1 7.75 -6.77 14.54
N LYS A 2 6.97 -7.76 14.99
CA LYS A 2 7.01 -9.12 14.42
C LYS A 2 6.37 -9.25 13.02
N ILE A 3 5.48 -8.33 12.63
CA ILE A 3 4.73 -8.42 11.36
C ILE A 3 5.54 -7.78 10.23
N GLU A 4 6.09 -6.60 10.47
CA GLU A 4 6.97 -5.81 9.61
C GLU A 4 8.16 -6.66 9.19
N ARG A 5 8.81 -7.33 10.15
CA ARG A 5 9.91 -8.24 9.86
C ARG A 5 9.51 -9.41 8.95
N LYS A 6 8.31 -9.98 9.13
CA LYS A 6 7.81 -11.06 8.25
C LYS A 6 7.50 -10.54 6.84
N ILE A 7 6.99 -9.33 6.72
CA ILE A 7 6.72 -8.67 5.44
C ILE A 7 8.04 -8.43 4.69
N GLU A 8 9.06 -7.91 5.40
CA GLU A 8 10.42 -7.71 4.88
C GLU A 8 11.07 -9.04 4.45
N GLU A 9 11.02 -10.07 5.29
CA GLU A 9 11.56 -11.42 4.99
C GLU A 9 10.85 -12.08 3.79
N SER A 10 9.60 -11.69 3.50
CA SER A 10 8.85 -12.13 2.32
C SER A 10 9.21 -11.36 1.05
N GLY A 11 10.12 -10.38 1.12
CA GLY A 11 10.51 -9.51 0.01
C GLY A 11 9.42 -8.52 -0.40
N ILE A 12 8.43 -8.28 0.46
CA ILE A 12 7.32 -7.35 0.19
C ILE A 12 7.69 -5.98 0.73
N LEU A 13 7.62 -4.96 -0.13
CA LEU A 13 7.68 -3.56 0.27
C LEU A 13 6.27 -3.04 0.48
N LEU A 14 6.01 -2.45 1.65
CA LEU A 14 4.73 -1.78 1.89
C LEU A 14 4.68 -0.51 1.03
N PRO A 15 3.63 -0.32 0.21
CA PRO A 15 3.51 0.86 -0.62
C PRO A 15 3.25 2.10 0.24
N GLU A 16 3.63 3.27 -0.29
CA GLU A 16 3.14 4.52 0.27
C GLU A 16 1.60 4.58 0.18
N ASN A 17 0.99 5.24 1.16
CA ASN A 17 -0.46 5.31 1.23
C ASN A 17 -1.00 6.10 0.03
N SER A 18 -1.93 5.50 -0.71
CA SER A 18 -2.56 6.16 -1.85
C SER A 18 -3.48 7.29 -1.38
N ALA A 19 -3.37 8.46 -2.00
CA ALA A 19 -4.29 9.56 -1.72
C ALA A 19 -5.74 9.15 -2.06
N PRO A 20 -6.74 9.51 -1.24
CA PRO A 20 -8.14 9.25 -1.55
C PRO A 20 -8.52 9.92 -2.87
N LYS A 21 -9.17 9.16 -3.77
CA LYS A 21 -9.56 9.63 -5.12
C LYS A 21 -10.87 10.44 -5.13
N ALA A 22 -11.52 10.59 -3.98
CA ALA A 22 -12.77 11.32 -3.80
C ALA A 22 -12.89 11.85 -2.35
N MET A 23 -13.98 12.55 -2.04
CA MET A 23 -14.26 13.10 -0.71
C MET A 23 -14.71 12.01 0.30
N TYR A 24 -13.85 11.04 0.57
CA TYR A 24 -14.01 10.05 1.63
C TYR A 24 -12.74 9.98 2.48
N VAL A 25 -12.87 9.48 3.72
CA VAL A 25 -11.74 9.27 4.62
C VAL A 25 -11.17 7.86 4.39
N PRO A 26 -9.88 7.69 4.08
CA PRO A 26 -9.29 6.37 3.81
C PRO A 26 -9.45 5.38 4.95
N VAL A 27 -9.34 5.87 6.19
CA VAL A 27 -9.42 5.08 7.41
C VAL A 27 -10.26 5.83 8.44
N LYS A 28 -11.22 5.15 9.05
CA LYS A 28 -12.03 5.70 10.15
C LYS A 28 -12.03 4.76 11.34
N GLN A 29 -11.76 5.28 12.53
CA GLN A 29 -11.84 4.53 13.78
C GLN A 29 -13.18 4.79 14.48
N LEU A 30 -13.80 3.75 15.01
CA LEU A 30 -14.96 3.84 15.90
C LEU A 30 -14.74 2.91 17.10
N GLY A 31 -14.50 3.51 18.27
CA GLY A 31 -14.12 2.75 19.46
C GLY A 31 -12.82 1.97 19.24
N ASN A 32 -12.89 0.65 19.36
CA ASN A 32 -11.78 -0.27 19.14
C ASN A 32 -11.72 -0.87 17.72
N ALA A 33 -12.63 -0.46 16.81
CA ALA A 33 -12.67 -0.94 15.44
C ALA A 33 -12.07 0.09 14.46
N LEU A 34 -11.29 -0.40 13.50
CA LEU A 34 -10.70 0.39 12.42
C LEU A 34 -11.31 -0.05 11.08
N PHE A 35 -11.95 0.89 10.39
CA PHE A 35 -12.57 0.67 9.09
C PHE A 35 -11.67 1.25 8.00
N VAL A 36 -11.26 0.40 7.07
CA VAL A 36 -10.44 0.79 5.91
C VAL A 36 -11.34 0.79 4.68
N SER A 37 -11.30 1.88 3.92
CA SER A 37 -12.04 1.98 2.64
C SER A 37 -11.51 0.97 1.61
N GLY A 38 -12.26 0.74 0.54
CA GLY A 38 -11.84 -0.18 -0.53
C GLY A 38 -10.42 0.15 -1.04
N TYR A 39 -9.54 -0.85 -1.05
CA TYR A 39 -8.17 -0.73 -1.53
C TYR A 39 -8.04 -1.37 -2.92
N VAL A 40 -7.39 -0.67 -3.84
CA VAL A 40 -7.07 -1.20 -5.16
C VAL A 40 -5.62 -1.67 -5.15
N SER A 41 -5.38 -2.89 -5.61
CA SER A 41 -4.01 -3.42 -5.74
C SER A 41 -3.22 -2.62 -6.77
N THR A 42 -2.44 -1.65 -6.31
CA THR A 42 -1.50 -0.90 -7.15
C THR A 42 -0.10 -1.52 -7.03
N PHE A 43 0.35 -2.21 -8.07
CA PHE A 43 1.75 -2.63 -8.23
C PHE A 43 2.63 -1.42 -8.56
N ALA A 44 2.74 -0.49 -7.63
CA ALA A 44 3.58 0.69 -7.79
C ALA A 44 5.02 0.33 -7.39
N SER A 45 5.78 -0.31 -8.30
CA SER A 45 7.23 -0.05 -8.52
C SER A 45 8.01 -1.13 -9.30
N VAL A 46 7.56 -2.39 -9.42
CA VAL A 46 8.34 -3.40 -10.18
C VAL A 46 8.33 -3.13 -11.70
N VAL A 47 7.28 -2.48 -12.23
CA VAL A 47 7.17 -2.20 -13.67
C VAL A 47 7.99 -0.97 -14.10
N ALA A 48 8.36 -0.06 -13.18
CA ALA A 48 9.15 1.12 -13.52
C ALA A 48 10.61 0.79 -13.82
N TYR A 49 11.19 -0.23 -13.17
CA TYR A 49 12.57 -0.65 -13.42
C TYR A 49 12.75 -1.26 -14.81
N LEU A 50 11.78 -2.06 -15.27
CA LEU A 50 11.87 -2.73 -16.57
C LEU A 50 11.52 -1.85 -17.78
N ARG A 51 10.89 -0.68 -17.57
CA ARG A 51 10.58 0.28 -18.65
C ARG A 51 11.56 1.45 -18.77
N GLY A 52 12.57 1.54 -17.90
CA GLY A 52 13.61 2.58 -17.97
C GLY A 52 14.94 2.13 -18.61
N MET A 53 15.11 0.83 -18.93
CA MET A 53 16.36 0.29 -19.50
C MET A 53 16.25 -0.11 -20.99
N LEU A 54 15.27 0.43 -21.72
CA LEU A 54 15.11 0.17 -23.15
C LEU A 54 14.88 1.49 -23.89
N VAL A 55 15.95 2.28 -24.00
CA VAL A 55 16.19 3.28 -25.05
C VAL A 55 17.60 3.05 -25.56
#